data_AF-A0A240EG14-F1
#
_entry.id   AF-A0A240EG14-F1
#
_cell.length_a   1.000
_cell.length_b   1.000
_cell.length_c   1.000
_cell.angle_alpha   90.00
_cell.angle_beta   90.00
_cell.angle_gamma   90.00
#
_symmetry.space_group_name_H-M   'P 1'
#
loop_
_entity.id
_entity.type
_entity.pdbx_description
1 polymer ?
#
loop_
_entity_poly.entity_id
_entity_poly.type
_entity_poly.pdbx_seq_one_letter_code
_entity_poly.pdbx_strand_id
1 'polypeptide(L)'
;MLVPTLTLYAAVLVIFSALLHAGWNILGKSNTGSGYSFTLGASIAPLILLFPYLVWCISVLGFNSLDGYFWLLVTLSGIGQAIYLIGLIKAYDMGDIGVIYPIARALPVLMVGIGTVFIGQSLSINAWIGFVVLTLGCLLIPMRHFKDLRLGSYLNLGVLWSCIAAIGTTIYSIIDKQALTWLQLETSGLTKVQLAVFYLGVQFAAIALILIAWLLATNKRNELALTW
;
A
#
# COMPACT_ATOMS: atom_id res chain seq x y z
N MET A 1 -10.73 19.91 -25.41
CA MET A 1 -10.64 19.13 -24.16
C MET A 1 -11.21 17.75 -24.44
N LEU A 2 -10.36 16.74 -24.62
CA LEU A 2 -10.84 15.36 -24.77
C LEU A 2 -11.16 14.85 -23.37
N VAL A 3 -12.46 14.68 -23.07
CA VAL A 3 -12.88 13.88 -21.92
C VAL A 3 -12.32 12.48 -22.18
N PRO A 4 -11.46 11.92 -21.32
CA PRO A 4 -10.96 10.58 -21.53
C PRO A 4 -12.15 9.63 -21.36
N THR A 5 -12.67 9.11 -22.47
CA THR A 5 -13.65 8.04 -22.46
C THR A 5 -13.02 6.86 -21.74
N LEU A 6 -13.59 6.47 -20.58
CA LEU A 6 -13.23 5.24 -19.90
C LEU A 6 -13.35 4.10 -20.92
N THR A 7 -12.22 3.55 -21.35
CA THR A 7 -12.25 2.44 -22.31
C THR A 7 -12.88 1.24 -21.59
N LEU A 8 -13.64 0.43 -22.32
CA LEU A 8 -14.22 -0.81 -21.76
C LEU A 8 -13.14 -1.66 -21.06
N TYR A 9 -11.94 -1.68 -21.64
CA TYR A 9 -10.76 -2.29 -21.06
C TYR A 9 -10.40 -1.73 -19.67
N ALA A 10 -10.32 -0.41 -19.52
CA ALA A 10 -10.04 0.23 -18.23
C ALA A 10 -11.16 -0.06 -17.21
N ALA A 11 -12.42 -0.04 -17.63
CA ALA A 11 -13.55 -0.38 -16.76
C ALA A 11 -13.46 -1.82 -16.23
N VAL A 12 -13.17 -2.78 -17.11
CA VAL A 12 -13.00 -4.20 -16.74
C VAL A 12 -11.83 -4.37 -15.77
N LEU A 13 -10.68 -3.72 -16.02
CA LEU A 13 -9.53 -3.79 -15.11
C LEU A 13 -9.84 -3.22 -13.73
N VAL A 14 -10.55 -2.10 -13.66
CA VAL A 14 -10.94 -1.47 -12.37
C VAL A 14 -11.90 -2.36 -11.60
N ILE A 15 -12.91 -2.94 -12.25
CA ILE A 15 -13.86 -3.87 -11.61
C ILE A 15 -13.13 -5.12 -11.12
N PHE A 16 -12.28 -5.71 -11.95
CA PHE A 16 -11.50 -6.90 -11.58
C PHE A 16 -10.57 -6.61 -10.40
N SER A 17 -9.89 -5.46 -10.40
CA SER A 17 -9.09 -4.99 -9.27
C SER A 17 -9.92 -4.85 -7.98
N ALA A 18 -11.12 -4.26 -8.08
CA ALA A 18 -12.03 -4.13 -6.93
C ALA A 18 -12.47 -5.50 -6.37
N LEU A 19 -12.75 -6.47 -7.24
CA LEU A 19 -13.09 -7.83 -6.84
C LEU A 19 -11.92 -8.55 -6.16
N LEU A 20 -10.70 -8.44 -6.70
CA LEU A 20 -9.50 -8.97 -6.06
C LEU A 20 -9.27 -8.33 -4.69
N HIS A 21 -9.48 -7.02 -4.57
CA HIS A 21 -9.35 -6.30 -3.31
C HIS A 21 -10.38 -6.72 -2.28
N ALA A 22 -11.63 -6.94 -2.70
CA ALA A 22 -12.67 -7.50 -1.84
C ALA A 22 -12.33 -8.94 -1.41
N GLY A 23 -11.87 -9.77 -2.35
CA GLY A 23 -11.42 -11.14 -2.10
C GLY A 23 -10.29 -11.20 -1.08
N TRP A 24 -9.28 -10.33 -1.20
CA TRP A 24 -8.21 -10.19 -0.22
C TRP A 24 -8.72 -9.89 1.19
N ASN A 25 -9.65 -8.94 1.33
CA ASN A 25 -10.20 -8.58 2.64
C ASN A 25 -11.03 -9.71 3.26
N ILE A 26 -11.70 -10.52 2.43
CA ILE A 26 -12.42 -11.72 2.90
C ILE A 26 -11.42 -12.78 3.37
N LEU A 27 -10.40 -13.10 2.56
CA LEU A 27 -9.36 -14.08 2.89
C LEU A 27 -8.60 -13.70 4.17
N GLY A 28 -8.28 -12.42 4.33
CA GLY A 28 -7.62 -11.91 5.54
C GLY A 28 -8.48 -12.03 6.80
N LYS A 29 -9.81 -11.97 6.67
CA LYS A 29 -10.75 -12.19 7.79
C LYS A 29 -11.05 -13.67 8.06
N SER A 30 -11.01 -14.52 7.04
CA SER A 30 -11.28 -15.96 7.18
C SER A 30 -10.06 -16.76 7.63
N ASN A 31 -8.87 -16.16 7.64
CA ASN A 31 -7.65 -16.84 8.07
C ASN A 31 -7.66 -17.07 9.59
N THR A 32 -7.30 -18.28 10.01
CA THR A 32 -7.22 -18.68 11.42
C THR A 32 -5.86 -18.35 12.07
N GLY A 33 -4.85 -18.00 11.25
CA GLY A 33 -3.55 -17.52 11.70
C GLY A 33 -3.55 -16.03 12.10
N SER A 34 -2.45 -15.55 12.70
CA SER A 34 -2.35 -14.13 13.05
C SER A 34 -2.35 -13.23 11.81
N GLY A 35 -2.77 -11.97 11.99
CA GLY A 35 -2.67 -10.97 10.93
C GLY A 35 -1.24 -10.79 10.40
N TYR A 36 -0.22 -11.00 11.26
CA TYR A 36 1.18 -10.91 10.86
C TYR A 36 1.57 -12.05 9.91
N SER A 37 1.24 -13.30 10.27
CA SER A 37 1.51 -14.47 9.41
C SER A 37 0.78 -14.37 8.07
N PHE A 38 -0.47 -13.91 8.08
CA PHE A 38 -1.23 -13.65 6.85
C PHE A 38 -0.52 -12.64 5.96
N THR A 39 -0.16 -11.46 6.48
CA THR A 39 0.50 -10.41 5.69
C THR A 39 1.88 -10.83 5.16
N LEU A 40 2.61 -11.66 5.91
CA LEU A 40 3.89 -12.19 5.47
C LEU A 40 3.70 -13.20 4.33
N GLY A 41 2.85 -14.21 4.51
CA GLY A 41 2.55 -15.20 3.47
C GLY A 41 2.01 -14.55 2.21
N ALA A 42 1.20 -13.52 2.37
CA ALA A 42 0.60 -12.79 1.27
C ALA A 42 1.57 -11.80 0.57
N SER A 43 2.75 -11.54 1.16
CA SER A 43 3.88 -10.87 0.50
C SER A 43 4.82 -11.87 -0.18
N ILE A 44 5.03 -13.06 0.42
CA ILE A 44 5.91 -14.10 -0.10
C ILE A 44 5.29 -14.83 -1.30
N ALA A 45 4.00 -15.14 -1.28
CA ALA A 45 3.36 -15.90 -2.36
C ALA A 45 3.43 -15.19 -3.73
N PRO A 46 3.11 -13.88 -3.85
CA PRO A 46 3.34 -13.14 -5.09
C PRO A 46 4.82 -13.03 -5.47
N LEU A 47 5.72 -12.92 -4.48
CA LEU A 47 7.16 -12.90 -4.73
C LEU A 47 7.64 -14.21 -5.39
N ILE A 48 7.21 -15.37 -4.87
CA ILE A 48 7.55 -16.68 -5.45
C ILE A 48 7.00 -16.78 -6.87
N LEU A 49 5.75 -16.35 -7.08
CA LEU A 49 5.12 -16.36 -8.40
C LEU A 49 5.87 -15.48 -9.40
N LEU A 50 6.32 -14.30 -8.97
CA LEU A 50 7.03 -13.33 -9.80
C LEU A 50 8.53 -13.60 -9.91
N PHE A 51 9.08 -14.52 -9.11
CA PHE A 51 10.52 -14.78 -9.06
C PHE A 51 11.15 -15.08 -10.43
N PRO A 52 10.59 -15.95 -11.29
CA PRO A 52 11.16 -16.20 -12.62
C PRO A 52 11.18 -14.94 -13.49
N TYR A 53 10.16 -14.10 -13.36
CA TYR A 53 10.05 -12.84 -14.09
C TYR A 53 11.06 -11.80 -13.61
N LEU A 54 11.33 -11.75 -12.30
CA LEU A 54 12.37 -10.89 -11.73
C LEU A 54 13.76 -11.27 -12.24
N VAL A 55 14.08 -12.57 -12.28
CA VAL A 55 15.35 -13.08 -12.81
C VAL A 55 15.53 -12.68 -14.28
N TRP A 56 14.48 -12.83 -15.08
CA TRP A 56 14.48 -12.40 -16.48
C TRP A 56 14.65 -10.87 -16.63
N CYS A 57 13.97 -10.06 -15.83
CA CYS A 57 14.14 -8.60 -15.89
C CYS A 57 15.56 -8.19 -15.51
N ILE A 58 16.14 -8.80 -14.48
CA ILE A 58 17.51 -8.50 -14.04
C ILE A 58 18.53 -8.90 -15.12
N SER A 59 18.29 -9.99 -15.85
CA SER A 59 19.19 -10.38 -16.95
C SER A 59 19.13 -9.42 -18.15
N VAL A 60 17.99 -8.78 -18.39
CA VAL A 60 17.82 -7.75 -19.43
C VAL A 60 18.38 -6.39 -18.99
N LEU A 61 18.03 -5.95 -17.78
CA LEU A 61 18.43 -4.64 -17.25
C LEU A 61 19.91 -4.59 -16.89
N GLY A 62 20.48 -5.72 -16.45
CA GLY A 62 21.78 -5.79 -15.80
C GLY A 62 21.71 -5.28 -14.37
N PHE A 63 22.24 -6.05 -13.42
CA PHE A 63 22.20 -5.69 -11.99
C PHE A 63 22.90 -4.35 -11.70
N ASN A 64 23.99 -4.05 -12.42
CA ASN A 64 24.77 -2.82 -12.25
C ASN A 64 24.02 -1.55 -12.71
N SER A 65 22.95 -1.70 -13.49
CA SER A 65 22.12 -0.59 -13.94
C SER A 65 21.16 -0.11 -12.84
N LEU A 66 20.97 -0.90 -11.78
CA LEU A 66 20.17 -0.55 -10.62
C LEU A 66 21.08 0.06 -9.55
N ASP A 67 21.10 1.38 -9.46
CA ASP A 67 21.98 2.10 -8.55
C ASP A 67 21.54 1.98 -7.07
N GLY A 68 22.39 2.48 -6.16
CA GLY A 68 22.08 2.49 -4.73
C GLY A 68 20.87 3.34 -4.37
N TYR A 69 20.53 4.34 -5.19
CA TYR A 69 19.37 5.20 -4.97
C TYR A 69 18.06 4.44 -5.21
N PHE A 70 17.99 3.59 -6.24
CA PHE A 70 16.86 2.69 -6.45
C PHE A 70 16.63 1.76 -5.25
N TRP A 71 17.69 1.12 -4.76
CA TRP A 71 17.59 0.24 -3.59
C TRP A 71 17.20 0.97 -2.30
N LEU A 72 17.62 2.23 -2.15
CA LEU A 72 17.16 3.09 -1.07
C LEU A 72 15.65 3.36 -1.18
N LEU A 73 15.15 3.71 -2.36
CA LEU A 73 13.71 3.92 -2.58
C LEU A 73 12.91 2.65 -2.30
N VAL A 74 13.35 1.50 -2.81
CA VAL A 74 12.72 0.19 -2.55
C VAL A 74 12.67 -0.11 -1.05
N THR A 75 13.77 0.14 -0.33
CA THR A 75 13.84 -0.10 1.11
C THR A 75 12.88 0.82 1.87
N LEU A 76 12.88 2.11 1.56
CA LEU A 76 11.98 3.07 2.22
C LEU A 76 10.50 2.79 1.91
N SER A 77 10.17 2.37 0.69
CA SER A 77 8.83 1.91 0.33
C SER A 77 8.44 0.68 1.16
N GLY A 78 9.32 -0.31 1.24
CA GLY A 78 9.10 -1.50 2.07
C GLY A 78 8.89 -1.17 3.55
N ILE A 79 9.60 -0.17 4.09
CA ILE A 79 9.39 0.31 5.47
C ILE A 79 8.00 0.95 5.59
N GLY A 80 7.62 1.81 4.65
CA GLY A 80 6.29 2.42 4.61
C GLY A 80 5.17 1.38 4.55
N GLN A 81 5.34 0.35 3.73
CA GLN A 81 4.42 -0.79 3.64
C GLN A 81 4.34 -1.59 4.94
N ALA A 82 5.48 -1.88 5.58
CA ALA A 82 5.49 -2.57 6.87
C ALA A 82 4.77 -1.74 7.96
N ILE A 83 5.02 -0.43 8.02
CA ILE A 83 4.30 0.50 8.92
C ILE A 83 2.80 0.44 8.65
N TYR A 84 2.39 0.45 7.38
CA TYR A 84 0.99 0.31 6.98
C TYR A 84 0.40 -1.01 7.47
N LEU A 85 1.02 -2.15 7.15
CA LEU A 85 0.49 -3.48 7.47
C LEU A 85 0.40 -3.69 8.98
N ILE A 86 1.46 -3.37 9.72
CA ILE A 86 1.50 -3.50 11.19
C ILE A 86 0.50 -2.54 11.84
N GLY A 87 0.45 -1.29 11.36
CA GLY A 87 -0.50 -0.30 11.85
C GLY A 87 -1.94 -0.73 11.62
N LEU A 88 -2.25 -1.31 10.47
CA LEU A 88 -3.59 -1.78 10.15
C LEU A 88 -4.01 -2.97 11.03
N ILE A 89 -3.11 -3.95 11.24
CA ILE A 89 -3.36 -5.09 12.14
C ILE A 89 -3.70 -4.57 13.54
N LYS A 90 -2.83 -3.72 14.11
CA LYS A 90 -3.04 -3.17 15.45
C LYS A 90 -4.28 -2.28 15.55
N ALA A 91 -4.60 -1.54 14.48
CA ALA A 91 -5.81 -0.73 14.45
C ALA A 91 -7.02 -1.65 14.60
N TYR A 92 -7.15 -2.69 13.76
CA TYR A 92 -8.28 -3.63 13.83
C TYR A 92 -8.36 -4.41 15.15
N ASP A 93 -7.23 -4.71 15.78
CA ASP A 93 -7.22 -5.39 17.10
C ASP A 93 -7.72 -4.47 18.23
N MET A 94 -7.56 -3.15 18.10
CA MET A 94 -7.72 -2.19 19.20
C MET A 94 -8.89 -1.20 19.02
N GLY A 95 -9.69 -1.33 17.96
CA GLY A 95 -10.85 -0.46 17.77
C GLY A 95 -11.91 -1.04 16.85
N ASP A 96 -13.01 -0.29 16.72
CA ASP A 96 -14.14 -0.70 15.87
C ASP A 96 -13.78 -0.59 14.39
N ILE A 97 -13.87 -1.73 13.68
CA ILE A 97 -13.63 -1.84 12.23
C ILE A 97 -14.48 -0.81 11.46
N GLY A 98 -15.70 -0.54 11.90
CA GLY A 98 -16.61 0.44 11.29
C GLY A 98 -16.06 1.87 11.30
N VAL A 99 -15.18 2.20 12.24
CA VAL A 99 -14.53 3.52 12.36
C VAL A 99 -13.13 3.50 11.73
N ILE A 100 -12.33 2.46 12.00
CA ILE A 100 -10.94 2.36 11.55
C ILE A 100 -10.84 2.27 10.03
N TYR A 101 -11.63 1.40 9.40
CA TYR A 101 -11.51 1.14 7.96
C TYR A 101 -11.68 2.42 7.11
N PRO A 102 -12.71 3.24 7.35
CA PRO A 102 -12.85 4.57 6.73
C PRO A 102 -11.63 5.47 6.91
N ILE A 103 -11.13 5.58 8.14
CA ILE A 103 -9.99 6.46 8.50
C ILE A 103 -8.72 6.01 7.77
N ALA A 104 -8.38 4.73 7.86
CA ALA A 104 -7.21 4.13 7.22
C ALA A 104 -7.21 4.27 5.70
N ARG A 105 -8.38 4.39 5.06
CA ARG A 105 -8.54 4.51 3.61
C ARG A 105 -8.69 5.96 3.12
N ALA A 106 -9.34 6.81 3.89
CA ALA A 106 -9.64 8.19 3.52
C ALA A 106 -8.46 9.14 3.75
N LEU A 107 -7.75 8.99 4.87
CA LEU A 107 -6.64 9.86 5.25
C LEU A 107 -5.45 9.81 4.28
N PRO A 108 -4.99 8.64 3.80
CA PRO A 108 -3.86 8.57 2.88
C PRO A 108 -4.04 9.44 1.64
N VAL A 109 -5.26 9.58 1.12
CA VAL A 109 -5.53 10.35 -0.10
C VAL A 109 -5.13 11.82 0.09
N LEU A 110 -5.56 12.44 1.19
CA LEU A 110 -5.17 13.81 1.53
C LEU A 110 -3.68 13.90 1.88
N MET A 111 -3.16 12.95 2.65
CA MET A 111 -1.77 12.93 3.08
C MET A 111 -0.80 12.77 1.90
N VAL A 112 -1.13 11.97 0.89
CA VAL A 112 -0.39 11.87 -0.38
C VAL A 112 -0.41 13.20 -1.12
N GLY A 113 -1.56 13.87 -1.18
CA GLY A 113 -1.65 15.21 -1.77
C GLY A 113 -0.72 16.21 -1.09
N ILE A 114 -0.78 16.27 0.24
CA ILE A 114 0.08 17.13 1.06
C ILE A 114 1.55 16.77 0.89
N GLY A 115 1.91 15.49 1.00
CA GLY A 115 3.29 15.02 0.83
C GLY A 115 3.85 15.29 -0.56
N THR A 116 3.01 15.20 -1.60
CA THR A 116 3.39 15.53 -2.98
C THR A 116 3.79 17.00 -3.11
N VAL A 117 3.06 17.92 -2.47
CA VAL A 117 3.42 19.35 -2.42
C VAL A 117 4.70 19.58 -1.63
N PHE A 118 4.88 18.89 -0.51
CA PHE A 118 6.13 19.00 0.28
C PHE A 118 7.38 18.58 -0.50
N ILE A 119 7.24 17.68 -1.48
CA ILE A 119 8.33 17.24 -2.37
C ILE A 119 8.50 18.20 -3.58
N GLY A 120 7.77 19.31 -3.60
CA GLY A 120 7.89 20.37 -4.61
C GLY A 120 7.04 20.14 -5.86
N GLN A 121 6.14 19.14 -5.89
CA GLN A 121 5.22 18.95 -7.00
C GLN A 121 3.95 19.79 -6.81
N SER A 122 3.58 20.59 -7.81
CA SER A 122 2.33 21.37 -7.77
C SER A 122 1.13 20.50 -8.12
N LEU A 123 0.07 20.58 -7.32
CA LEU A 123 -1.22 19.95 -7.60
C LEU A 123 -2.25 21.00 -8.02
N SER A 124 -3.11 20.63 -8.98
CA SER A 124 -4.21 21.52 -9.41
C SER A 124 -5.27 21.68 -8.32
N ILE A 125 -6.02 22.79 -8.35
CA ILE A 125 -7.16 23.03 -7.46
C ILE A 125 -8.20 21.89 -7.57
N ASN A 126 -8.40 21.33 -8.77
CA ASN A 126 -9.31 20.23 -9.01
C ASN A 126 -8.88 18.94 -8.30
N ALA A 127 -7.57 18.69 -8.18
CA ALA A 127 -7.05 17.55 -7.43
C ALA A 127 -7.37 17.68 -5.94
N TRP A 128 -7.20 18.88 -5.37
CA TRP A 128 -7.55 19.16 -3.97
C TRP A 128 -9.04 18.98 -3.68
N ILE A 129 -9.90 19.49 -4.56
CA ILE A 129 -11.35 19.28 -4.45
C ILE A 129 -11.66 17.78 -4.47
N GLY A 130 -11.05 17.02 -5.39
CA GLY A 130 -11.21 15.57 -5.48
C GLY A 130 -10.78 14.85 -4.20
N PHE A 131 -9.64 15.22 -3.60
CA PHE A 131 -9.18 14.64 -2.34
C PHE A 131 -10.13 14.91 -1.19
N VAL A 132 -10.61 16.15 -1.05
CA VAL A 132 -11.57 16.52 0.00
C VAL A 132 -12.87 15.74 -0.17
N VAL A 133 -13.42 15.68 -1.39
CA VAL A 133 -14.66 14.96 -1.67
C VAL A 133 -14.51 13.46 -1.40
N LEU A 134 -13.40 12.85 -1.84
CA LEU A 134 -13.12 11.43 -1.59
C LEU A 134 -12.98 11.15 -0.09
N THR A 135 -12.19 11.94 0.63
CA THR A 135 -12.00 11.73 2.06
C THR A 135 -13.31 11.92 2.83
N LEU A 136 -14.08 12.98 2.54
CA LEU A 136 -15.39 13.20 3.18
C LEU A 136 -16.36 12.06 2.84
N GLY A 137 -16.45 11.65 1.58
CA GLY A 137 -17.30 10.53 1.17
C GLY A 137 -16.95 9.25 1.91
N CYS A 138 -15.67 8.89 1.97
CA CYS A 138 -15.21 7.71 2.70
C CYS A 138 -15.50 7.78 4.21
N LEU A 139 -15.35 8.95 4.84
CA LEU A 139 -15.66 9.14 6.26
C LEU A 139 -17.16 9.11 6.57
N LEU A 140 -18.01 9.49 5.60
CA LEU A 140 -19.47 9.51 5.77
C LEU A 140 -20.15 8.16 5.53
N ILE A 141 -19.61 7.32 4.64
CA ILE A 141 -20.12 5.95 4.36
C ILE A 141 -20.44 5.11 5.60
N PRO A 142 -19.57 5.01 6.63
CA PRO A 142 -19.85 4.22 7.83
C PRO A 142 -20.94 4.82 8.75
N MET A 143 -21.33 6.09 8.56
CA MET A 143 -22.26 6.78 9.46
C MET A 143 -23.70 6.39 9.15
N ARG A 144 -24.37 5.73 10.09
CA ARG A 144 -25.82 5.48 10.00
C ARG A 144 -26.62 6.74 10.33
N HIS A 145 -26.15 7.55 11.28
CA HIS A 145 -26.70 8.87 11.58
C HIS A 145 -25.57 9.89 11.82
N PHE A 146 -25.75 11.15 11.40
CA PHE A 146 -24.78 12.24 11.66
C PHE A 146 -24.52 12.48 13.17
N LYS A 147 -25.42 12.01 14.04
CA LYS A 147 -25.27 12.07 15.51
C LYS A 147 -24.33 11.01 16.11
N ASP A 148 -23.88 10.05 15.30
CA ASP A 148 -22.93 9.02 15.73
C ASP A 148 -21.46 9.54 15.76
N LEU A 149 -21.24 10.79 15.32
CA LEU A 149 -19.99 11.55 15.48
C LEU A 149 -19.73 11.93 16.94
N ARG A 150 -19.46 10.94 17.80
CA ARG A 150 -18.98 11.19 19.16
C ARG A 150 -17.46 11.28 19.13
N LEU A 151 -16.90 12.47 19.39
CA LEU A 151 -15.44 12.66 19.45
C LEU A 151 -14.74 11.66 20.40
N GLY A 152 -15.41 11.23 21.48
CA GLY A 152 -14.88 10.21 22.39
C GLY A 152 -14.67 8.84 21.74
N SER A 153 -15.43 8.50 20.69
CA SER A 153 -15.23 7.28 19.91
C SER A 153 -14.00 7.36 18.99
N TYR A 154 -13.46 8.56 18.72
CA TYR A 154 -12.26 8.77 17.92
C TYR A 154 -10.98 8.87 18.76
N LEU A 155 -11.10 9.08 20.07
CA LEU A 155 -9.98 9.15 21.01
C LEU A 155 -9.63 7.76 21.56
N ASN A 156 -9.32 6.83 20.66
CA ASN A 156 -8.90 5.48 21.04
C ASN A 156 -7.59 5.08 20.34
N LEU A 157 -6.93 4.05 20.90
CA LEU A 157 -5.65 3.57 20.41
C LEU A 157 -5.74 2.97 19.00
N GLY A 158 -6.90 2.39 18.64
CA GLY A 158 -7.17 1.88 17.28
C GLY A 158 -7.15 3.00 16.22
N VAL A 159 -7.68 4.18 16.53
CA VAL A 159 -7.63 5.35 15.63
C VAL A 159 -6.19 5.87 15.49
N LEU A 160 -5.41 5.89 16.57
CA LEU A 160 -3.98 6.24 16.47
C LEU A 160 -3.24 5.28 15.53
N TRP A 161 -3.45 3.97 15.68
CA TRP A 161 -2.87 2.98 14.77
C TRP A 161 -3.39 3.09 13.34
N SER A 162 -4.65 3.49 13.16
CA SER A 162 -5.21 3.79 11.83
C SER A 162 -4.52 4.99 11.17
N CYS A 163 -4.19 6.03 11.94
CA CYS A 163 -3.40 7.16 11.45
C CYS A 163 -1.97 6.74 11.10
N ILE A 164 -1.34 5.89 11.91
CA ILE A 164 -0.03 5.30 11.61
C ILE A 164 -0.09 4.50 10.30
N ALA A 165 -1.14 3.70 10.10
CA ALA A 165 -1.35 2.96 8.87
C ALA A 165 -1.50 3.90 7.66
N ALA A 166 -2.17 5.04 7.86
CA ALA A 166 -2.33 6.05 6.82
C ALA A 166 -1.02 6.76 6.46
N ILE A 167 -0.17 7.03 7.46
CA ILE A 167 1.20 7.54 7.26
C ILE A 167 2.02 6.53 6.44
N GLY A 168 2.02 5.26 6.83
CA GLY A 168 2.70 4.21 6.07
C GLY A 168 2.24 4.14 4.61
N THR A 169 0.93 4.24 4.40
CA THR A 169 0.31 4.28 3.06
C THR A 169 0.79 5.44 2.23
N THR A 170 0.89 6.61 2.84
CA THR A 170 1.37 7.83 2.20
C THR A 170 2.84 7.71 1.79
N ILE A 171 3.67 7.21 2.72
CA ILE A 171 5.11 7.06 2.52
C ILE A 171 5.36 6.14 1.32
N TYR A 172 4.83 4.91 1.33
CA TYR A 172 5.11 3.99 0.22
C TYR A 172 4.51 4.48 -1.09
N SER A 173 3.33 5.11 -1.09
CA SER A 173 2.67 5.55 -2.34
C SER A 173 3.50 6.61 -3.07
N ILE A 174 4.08 7.55 -2.33
CA ILE A 174 4.94 8.59 -2.88
C ILE A 174 6.26 7.99 -3.38
N ILE A 175 6.87 7.13 -2.57
CA ILE A 175 8.17 6.52 -2.90
C ILE A 175 8.05 5.54 -4.07
N ASP A 176 6.96 4.79 -4.17
CA ASP A 176 6.65 3.90 -5.29
C ASP A 176 6.57 4.67 -6.60
N LYS A 177 5.87 5.81 -6.60
CA LYS A 177 5.81 6.69 -7.75
C LYS A 177 7.20 7.18 -8.14
N GLN A 178 8.03 7.56 -7.16
CA GLN A 178 9.39 8.02 -7.42
C GLN A 178 10.28 6.90 -7.98
N ALA A 179 10.22 5.70 -7.41
CA ALA A 179 11.00 4.54 -7.83
C ALA A 179 10.62 4.07 -9.24
N LEU A 180 9.33 4.01 -9.54
CA LEU A 180 8.84 3.71 -10.89
C LEU A 180 9.25 4.76 -11.91
N THR A 181 9.22 6.03 -11.53
CA THR A 181 9.66 7.14 -12.40
C THR A 181 11.15 7.04 -12.67
N TRP A 182 11.95 6.79 -11.63
CA TRP A 182 13.39 6.57 -11.74
C TRP A 182 13.70 5.38 -12.67
N LEU A 183 13.05 4.23 -12.47
CA LEU A 183 13.23 3.06 -13.34
C LEU A 183 12.94 3.38 -14.81
N GLN A 184 11.89 4.16 -15.09
CA GLN A 184 11.52 4.52 -16.46
C GLN A 184 12.49 5.49 -17.13
N LEU A 185 13.23 6.29 -16.34
CA LEU A 185 14.16 7.29 -16.84
C LEU A 185 15.58 6.75 -16.97
N GLU A 186 16.02 5.97 -15.98
CA GLU A 186 17.43 5.53 -15.85
C GLU A 186 17.68 4.13 -16.42
N THR A 187 16.62 3.38 -16.75
CA THR A 187 16.77 2.06 -17.36
C THR A 187 16.17 2.00 -18.76
N SER A 188 16.74 1.14 -19.60
CA SER A 188 16.28 0.91 -20.96
C SER A 188 16.19 -0.60 -21.23
N GLY A 189 15.46 -0.98 -22.28
CA GLY A 189 15.31 -2.39 -22.69
C GLY A 189 14.02 -3.07 -22.22
N LEU A 190 13.31 -2.50 -21.25
CA LEU A 190 11.98 -2.97 -20.82
C LEU A 190 10.90 -1.92 -21.07
N THR A 191 9.69 -2.39 -21.35
CA THR A 191 8.50 -1.53 -21.48
C THR A 191 8.04 -1.01 -20.11
N LYS A 192 7.24 0.06 -20.09
CA LYS A 192 6.67 0.64 -18.85
C LYS A 192 5.89 -0.39 -18.01
N VAL A 193 5.13 -1.25 -18.67
CA VAL A 193 4.37 -2.31 -18.00
C VAL A 193 5.32 -3.34 -17.39
N GLN A 194 6.36 -3.72 -18.12
CA GLN A 194 7.35 -4.67 -17.62
C GLN A 194 8.11 -4.14 -16.40
N LEU A 195 8.50 -2.87 -16.42
CA LEU A 195 9.13 -2.19 -15.29
C LEU A 195 8.19 -2.09 -14.07
N ALA A 196 6.89 -1.88 -14.30
CA ALA A 196 5.91 -1.85 -13.22
C ALA A 196 5.75 -3.23 -12.55
N VAL A 197 5.68 -4.31 -13.33
CA VAL A 197 5.62 -5.68 -12.78
C VAL A 197 6.93 -6.05 -12.09
N PHE A 198 8.08 -5.62 -12.64
CA PHE A 198 9.38 -5.80 -12.01
C PHE A 198 9.44 -5.12 -10.64
N TYR A 199 9.09 -3.82 -10.59
CA TYR A 199 9.05 -3.06 -9.35
C TYR A 199 8.12 -3.71 -8.32
N LEU A 200 6.93 -4.16 -8.74
CA LEU A 200 5.98 -4.85 -7.87
C LEU A 200 6.59 -6.08 -7.20
N GLY A 201 7.31 -6.92 -7.96
CA GLY A 201 7.98 -8.09 -7.39
C GLY A 201 9.13 -7.74 -6.44
N VAL A 202 9.94 -6.73 -6.79
CA VAL A 202 11.01 -6.21 -5.91
C VAL A 202 10.43 -5.61 -4.62
N GLN A 203 9.29 -4.92 -4.72
CA GLN A 203 8.59 -4.37 -3.57
C GLN A 203 8.07 -5.48 -2.64
N PHE A 204 7.48 -6.56 -3.18
CA PHE A 204 7.09 -7.72 -2.36
C PHE A 204 8.28 -8.35 -1.63
N ALA A 205 9.45 -8.43 -2.26
CA ALA A 205 10.68 -8.87 -1.60
C ALA A 205 11.07 -7.95 -0.44
N ALA A 206 11.04 -6.63 -0.66
CA ALA A 206 11.35 -5.65 0.38
C ALA A 206 10.39 -5.75 1.58
N ILE A 207 9.08 -5.86 1.31
CA ILE A 207 8.05 -6.02 2.35
C ILE A 207 8.32 -7.29 3.15
N ALA A 208 8.54 -8.43 2.49
CA ALA A 208 8.80 -9.70 3.18
C ALA A 208 10.05 -9.62 4.06
N LEU A 209 11.16 -9.07 3.55
CA LEU A 209 12.41 -8.92 4.31
C LEU A 209 12.23 -8.04 5.55
N ILE A 210 11.54 -6.90 5.41
CA ILE A 210 11.33 -5.95 6.51
C ILE A 210 10.36 -6.52 7.55
N LEU A 211 9.31 -7.22 7.12
CA LEU A 211 8.40 -7.90 8.05
C LEU A 211 9.11 -9.02 8.81
N ILE A 212 9.95 -9.82 8.15
CA ILE A 212 10.76 -10.85 8.80
C ILE A 212 11.70 -10.21 9.82
N ALA A 213 12.42 -9.15 9.44
CA ALA A 213 13.32 -8.43 10.34
C ALA A 213 12.57 -7.88 11.56
N TRP A 214 11.37 -7.32 11.36
CA TRP A 214 10.53 -6.81 12.44
C TRP A 214 10.02 -7.94 13.36
N LEU A 215 9.59 -9.08 12.82
CA LEU A 215 9.15 -10.24 13.61
C LEU A 215 10.28 -10.83 14.44
N LEU A 216 11.49 -10.91 13.88
CA LEU A 216 12.68 -11.35 14.60
C LEU A 216 13.06 -10.36 15.71
N ALA A 217 13.03 -9.06 15.44
CA ALA A 217 13.36 -8.01 16.41
C ALA A 217 12.35 -7.92 17.56
N THR A 218 11.07 -8.21 17.29
CA THR A 218 9.99 -8.21 18.31
C THR A 218 9.80 -9.55 19.00
N ASN A 219 10.70 -10.51 18.75
CA ASN A 219 10.69 -11.87 19.30
C ASN A 219 9.38 -12.65 19.02
N LYS A 220 8.66 -12.29 17.95
CA LYS A 220 7.43 -12.93 17.48
C LYS A 220 7.72 -14.09 16.52
N ARG A 221 8.70 -14.93 16.85
CA ARG A 221 9.18 -16.01 15.96
C ARG A 221 8.09 -17.05 15.65
N ASN A 222 7.14 -17.23 16.57
CA ASN A 222 6.00 -18.14 16.38
C ASN A 222 5.14 -17.75 15.17
N GLU A 223 5.07 -16.46 14.83
CA GLU A 223 4.32 -15.99 13.67
C GLU A 223 4.96 -16.42 12.34
N LEU A 224 6.30 -16.60 12.33
CA LEU A 224 6.99 -17.14 11.16
C LEU A 224 6.63 -18.61 10.91
N ALA A 225 6.47 -19.39 11.99
CA ALA A 225 6.09 -20.80 11.90
C ALA A 225 4.64 -20.96 11.41
N LEU A 226 3.74 -20.04 11.79
CA LEU A 226 2.33 -20.02 11.38
C LEU A 226 2.11 -19.52 9.94
N THR A 227 3.17 -19.09 9.25
CA THR A 227 3.09 -18.59 7.86
C THR A 227 3.10 -19.72 6.83
N TRP A 228 3.57 -20.92 7.21
CA TRP A 228 3.73 -22.10 6.36
C TRP A 228 2.69 -23.17 6.71
#